data_AF-A0A091DQL2-F1
#
_entry.id   AF-A0A091DQL2-F1
#
_cell.length_a   1.000
_cell.length_b   1.000
_cell.length_c   1.000
_cell.angle_alpha   90.00
_cell.angle_beta   90.00
_cell.angle_gamma   90.00
#
_symmetry.space_group_name_H-M   'P 1'
#
loop_
_entity.id
_entity.type
_entity.pdbx_description
1 polymer ?
#
loop_
_entity_poly.entity_id
_entity_poly.type
_entity_poly.pdbx_seq_one_letter_code
_entity_poly.pdbx_strand_id
1 'polypeptide(L)'
;MRTHPHTNQLTVNSNLIGALLYMIILLLVFIVQFSVSCACLALNQEQQRQLLEVGWNNTASARNDIQRNLDCCGFRSFSPNDTCLASCVKDGHLCPPCAPIIGRYAGEVLRFVGGIGLFFSFTEILGVWLTYRYRNQKDPRANPSAFL
;
A
#
# COMPACT_ATOMS: atom_id res chain seq x y z
N MET A 1 -6.44 -40.15 -36.06
CA MET A 1 -5.72 -38.95 -35.58
C MET A 1 -5.37 -39.14 -34.10
N ARG A 2 -4.12 -39.51 -33.80
CA ARG A 2 -3.60 -39.50 -32.42
C ARG A 2 -3.13 -38.08 -32.12
N THR A 3 -3.89 -37.33 -31.34
CA THR A 3 -3.39 -36.08 -30.75
C THR A 3 -2.40 -36.42 -29.63
N HIS A 4 -1.21 -35.84 -29.74
CA HIS A 4 -0.03 -36.13 -28.93
C HIS A 4 -0.25 -35.96 -27.41
N PRO A 5 0.04 -36.98 -26.58
CA PRO A 5 0.05 -36.83 -25.12
C PRO A 5 1.14 -35.88 -24.60
N HIS A 6 2.21 -35.66 -25.38
CA HIS A 6 3.32 -34.77 -25.04
C HIS A 6 2.94 -33.28 -24.98
N THR A 7 1.99 -32.84 -25.80
CA THR A 7 1.57 -31.43 -25.85
C THR A 7 0.80 -31.06 -24.59
N ASN A 8 -0.11 -31.92 -24.13
CA ASN A 8 -0.88 -31.72 -22.90
C ASN A 8 0.01 -31.73 -21.65
N GLN A 9 1.06 -32.55 -21.61
CA GLN A 9 1.96 -32.61 -20.45
C GLN A 9 2.83 -31.35 -20.33
N LEU A 10 3.32 -30.79 -21.45
CA LEU A 10 4.03 -29.51 -21.46
C LEU A 10 3.12 -28.35 -21.02
N THR A 11 1.88 -28.28 -21.50
CA THR A 11 0.94 -27.20 -21.10
C THR A 11 0.61 -27.29 -19.62
N VAL A 12 0.41 -28.50 -19.08
CA VAL A 12 0.16 -28.73 -17.64
C VAL A 12 1.38 -28.33 -16.79
N ASN A 13 2.60 -28.64 -17.24
CA ASN A 13 3.83 -28.24 -16.56
C ASN A 13 4.07 -26.73 -16.60
N SER A 14 3.83 -26.07 -17.74
CA SER A 14 3.89 -24.60 -17.85
C SER A 14 2.85 -23.91 -16.95
N ASN A 15 1.64 -24.45 -16.87
CA ASN A 15 0.56 -23.94 -16.01
C ASN A 15 0.83 -24.19 -14.51
N LEU A 16 1.53 -25.26 -14.17
CA LEU A 16 1.97 -25.59 -12.82
C LEU A 16 3.03 -24.60 -12.32
N ILE A 17 4.04 -24.31 -13.15
CA ILE A 17 5.10 -23.33 -12.84
C ILE A 17 4.49 -21.94 -12.66
N GLY A 18 3.56 -21.53 -13.52
CA GLY A 18 2.84 -20.26 -13.39
C GLY A 18 2.07 -20.16 -12.06
N ALA A 19 1.41 -21.24 -11.63
CA ALA A 19 0.71 -21.27 -10.34
C ALA A 19 1.66 -21.24 -9.13
N LEU A 20 2.83 -21.89 -9.22
CA LEU A 20 3.86 -21.85 -8.16
C LEU A 20 4.49 -20.46 -8.04
N LEU A 21 4.84 -19.84 -9.17
CA LEU A 21 5.36 -18.47 -9.21
C LEU A 21 4.34 -17.47 -8.68
N TYR A 22 3.06 -17.61 -9.03
CA TYR A 22 1.99 -16.76 -8.53
C TYR A 22 1.83 -16.86 -7.00
N MET A 23 1.88 -18.07 -6.42
CA MET A 23 1.85 -18.26 -4.96
C MET A 23 3.05 -17.61 -4.26
N ILE A 24 4.24 -17.67 -4.88
CA ILE A 24 5.45 -17.00 -4.36
C ILE A 24 5.30 -15.48 -4.42
N ILE A 25 4.81 -14.94 -5.54
CA ILE A 25 4.61 -13.50 -5.72
C ILE A 25 3.59 -12.98 -4.70
N LEU A 26 2.46 -13.66 -4.51
CA LEU A 26 1.48 -13.30 -3.48
C LEU A 26 2.10 -13.32 -2.08
N LEU A 27 2.92 -14.33 -1.76
CA LEU A 27 3.61 -14.35 -0.47
C LEU A 27 4.55 -13.14 -0.27
N LEU A 28 5.28 -12.72 -1.31
CA LEU A 28 6.14 -11.53 -1.26
C LEU A 28 5.33 -10.25 -1.10
N VAL A 29 4.23 -10.12 -1.84
CA VAL A 29 3.30 -8.99 -1.75
C VAL A 29 2.71 -8.90 -0.34
N PHE A 30 2.28 -10.04 0.22
CA PHE A 30 1.80 -10.13 1.59
C PHE A 30 2.83 -9.58 2.60
N ILE A 31 4.09 -10.00 2.51
CA ILE A 31 5.15 -9.53 3.44
C ILE A 31 5.33 -8.01 3.36
N VAL A 32 5.38 -7.46 2.14
CA VAL A 32 5.54 -6.02 1.92
C VAL A 32 4.30 -5.25 2.40
N GLN A 33 3.10 -5.70 2.06
CA GLN A 33 1.87 -5.03 2.46
C GLN A 33 1.65 -5.08 3.97
N PHE A 34 1.87 -6.24 4.59
CA PHE A 34 1.75 -6.40 6.03
C PHE A 34 2.74 -5.52 6.77
N SER A 35 4.00 -5.47 6.33
CA SER A 35 5.02 -4.62 6.94
C SER A 35 4.71 -3.13 6.79
N VAL A 36 4.34 -2.67 5.59
CA VAL A 36 3.96 -1.27 5.35
C VAL A 36 2.72 -0.90 6.16
N SER A 37 1.71 -1.78 6.21
CA SER A 37 0.48 -1.53 6.98
C SER A 37 0.75 -1.41 8.47
N CYS A 38 1.57 -2.32 9.02
CA CYS A 38 2.02 -2.24 10.41
C CYS A 38 2.83 -0.96 10.66
N ALA A 39 3.74 -0.58 9.76
CA ALA A 39 4.50 0.65 9.88
C ALA A 39 3.58 1.88 9.91
N CYS A 40 2.62 1.97 8.99
CA CYS A 40 1.64 3.07 8.93
C CYS A 40 0.79 3.18 10.19
N LEU A 41 0.44 2.06 10.84
CA LEU A 41 -0.33 2.05 12.08
C LEU A 41 0.52 2.33 13.33
N ALA A 42 1.79 1.93 13.32
CA ALA A 42 2.72 2.07 14.45
C ALA A 42 3.42 3.43 14.50
N LEU A 43 3.33 4.25 13.44
CA LEU A 43 3.91 5.59 13.41
C LEU A 43 3.31 6.48 14.52
N ASN A 44 4.19 6.99 15.38
CA ASN A 44 3.83 7.95 16.41
C ASN A 44 3.88 9.39 15.87
N GLN A 45 3.26 10.34 16.58
CA GLN A 45 3.19 11.74 16.17
C GLN A 45 4.56 12.35 15.86
N GLU A 46 5.61 12.00 16.60
CA GLU A 46 6.92 12.62 16.43
C GLU A 46 7.67 12.10 15.22
N GLN A 47 7.58 10.80 14.95
CA GLN A 47 8.11 10.21 13.71
C GLN A 47 7.37 10.78 12.50
N GLN A 48 6.05 10.89 12.60
CA GLN A 48 5.24 11.50 11.56
C GLN A 48 5.61 12.97 11.33
N ARG A 49 5.80 13.76 12.40
CA ARG A 49 6.17 15.18 12.32
C ARG A 49 7.53 15.37 11.65
N GLN A 50 8.52 14.53 11.97
CA GLN A 50 9.84 14.58 11.33
C GLN A 50 9.77 14.26 9.84
N LEU A 51 9.03 13.23 9.44
CA LEU A 51 8.82 12.89 8.03
C LEU A 51 8.15 14.04 7.27
N LEU A 52 7.13 14.65 7.87
CA LEU A 52 6.45 15.82 7.29
C LEU A 52 7.35 17.05 7.21
N GLU A 53 8.22 17.27 8.19
CA GLU A 53 9.18 18.39 8.19
C GLU A 53 10.24 18.23 7.10
N VAL A 54 10.77 17.02 6.92
CA VAL A 54 11.72 16.69 5.84
C VAL A 54 11.04 16.80 4.48
N GLY A 55 9.84 16.23 4.33
CA GLY A 55 9.05 16.31 3.10
C GLY A 55 8.68 17.75 2.74
N TRP A 56 8.29 18.55 3.74
CA TRP A 56 8.10 19.98 3.59
C TRP A 56 9.39 20.61 3.09
N ASN A 57 10.54 20.37 3.75
CA ASN A 57 11.78 21.05 3.38
C ASN A 57 12.29 20.69 1.96
N ASN A 58 11.95 19.51 1.45
CA ASN A 58 12.46 19.03 0.17
C ASN A 58 11.64 19.49 -1.05
N THR A 59 10.32 19.68 -0.92
CA THR A 59 9.44 19.81 -2.10
C THR A 59 8.65 21.12 -2.12
N ALA A 60 9.09 22.10 -2.92
CA ALA A 60 8.43 23.41 -3.03
C ALA A 60 7.04 23.35 -3.70
N SER A 61 6.85 22.50 -4.71
CA SER A 61 5.54 22.34 -5.38
C SER A 61 4.47 21.80 -4.43
N ALA A 62 4.81 20.78 -3.62
CA ALA A 62 3.90 20.23 -2.63
C ALA A 62 3.51 21.28 -1.57
N ARG A 63 4.42 22.17 -1.16
CA ARG A 63 4.08 23.29 -0.25
C ARG A 63 3.02 24.19 -0.86
N ASN A 64 3.20 24.59 -2.12
CA ASN A 64 2.28 25.49 -2.82
C ASN A 64 0.87 24.90 -2.91
N ASP A 65 0.76 23.62 -3.27
CA ASP A 65 -0.52 22.92 -3.36
C ASP A 65 -1.18 22.77 -1.98
N ILE A 66 -0.40 22.44 -0.95
CA ILE A 66 -0.88 22.35 0.42
C ILE A 66 -1.40 23.71 0.90
N GLN A 67 -0.61 24.77 0.75
CA GLN A 67 -1.00 26.12 1.20
C GLN A 67 -2.29 26.59 0.52
N ARG A 68 -2.42 26.33 -0.79
CA ARG A 68 -3.62 26.70 -1.55
C ARG A 68 -4.85 25.87 -1.18
N ASN A 69 -4.69 24.57 -0.96
CA ASN A 69 -5.83 23.66 -0.71
C ASN A 69 -6.27 23.62 0.76
N LEU A 70 -5.35 23.80 1.69
CA LEU A 70 -5.59 23.72 3.15
C LEU A 70 -5.66 25.09 3.82
N ASP A 71 -5.53 26.16 3.04
CA ASP A 71 -5.63 27.56 3.48
C ASP A 71 -4.77 27.87 4.72
N CYS A 72 -3.50 27.46 4.65
CA CYS A 72 -2.51 27.59 5.71
C CYS A 72 -1.20 28.11 5.14
N CYS A 73 -0.33 28.68 5.99
CA CYS A 73 0.97 29.20 5.55
C CYS A 73 2.11 28.75 6.47
N GLY A 74 3.25 28.42 5.87
CA GLY A 74 4.44 27.92 6.56
C GLY A 74 4.23 26.58 7.26
N PHE A 75 5.33 25.92 7.67
CA PHE A 75 5.24 24.65 8.39
C PHE A 75 4.88 24.87 9.86
N ARG A 76 5.82 25.44 10.65
CA ARG A 76 5.59 25.79 12.07
C ARG A 76 5.18 27.25 12.27
N SER A 77 5.71 28.13 11.43
CA SER A 77 5.48 29.58 11.46
C SER A 77 5.63 30.14 10.05
N PHE A 78 5.07 31.32 9.83
CA PHE A 78 5.13 32.03 8.56
C PHE A 78 5.31 33.52 8.83
N SER A 79 6.23 34.16 8.12
CA SER A 79 6.37 35.62 8.13
C SER A 79 5.52 36.21 7.01
N PRO A 80 4.84 37.36 7.20
CA PRO A 80 4.07 38.01 6.14
C PRO A 80 4.92 38.45 4.93
N ASN A 81 6.25 38.47 5.07
CA ASN A 81 7.18 38.74 3.96
C ASN A 81 7.47 37.51 3.09
N ASP A 82 7.16 36.31 3.58
CA ASP A 82 7.33 35.08 2.82
C ASP A 82 6.19 34.92 1.80
N THR A 83 6.46 34.26 0.67
CA THR A 83 5.43 33.99 -0.33
C THR A 83 4.56 32.81 0.11
N CYS A 84 3.24 33.02 0.18
CA CYS A 84 2.25 31.98 0.44
C CYS A 84 1.09 32.09 -0.55
N LEU A 85 0.62 30.96 -1.08
CA LEU A 85 -0.43 30.89 -2.11
C LEU A 85 -1.83 30.61 -1.55
N ALA A 86 -1.97 30.61 -0.22
CA ALA A 86 -3.26 30.45 0.46
C ALA A 86 -4.19 31.65 0.19
N SER A 87 -5.50 31.43 0.33
CA SER A 87 -6.52 32.47 0.15
C SER A 87 -6.58 33.40 1.37
N CYS A 88 -6.33 32.87 2.57
CA CYS A 88 -6.29 33.63 3.83
C CYS A 88 -5.34 34.84 3.78
N VAL A 89 -4.25 34.78 3.01
CA VAL A 89 -3.33 35.92 2.81
C VAL A 89 -3.97 37.02 1.98
N LYS A 90 -4.74 36.65 0.95
CA LYS A 90 -5.42 37.58 0.05
C LYS A 90 -6.56 38.31 0.75
N ASP A 91 -7.21 37.63 1.68
CA ASP A 91 -8.32 38.18 2.48
C ASP A 91 -7.83 39.04 3.68
N GLY A 92 -6.51 39.19 3.85
CA GLY A 92 -5.94 39.98 4.94
C GLY A 92 -6.09 39.34 6.33
N HIS A 93 -6.39 38.05 6.39
CA HIS A 93 -6.55 37.30 7.64
C HIS A 93 -5.24 36.66 8.11
N LEU A 94 -5.15 36.40 9.41
CA LEU A 94 -4.02 35.68 9.99
C LEU A 94 -4.11 34.18 9.61
N CYS A 95 -3.25 33.74 8.71
CA CYS A 95 -3.21 32.35 8.27
C CYS A 95 -2.66 31.41 9.36
N PRO A 96 -3.28 30.26 9.60
CA PRO A 96 -2.76 29.26 10.52
C PRO A 96 -1.53 28.53 9.94
N PRO A 97 -0.67 27.94 10.81
CA PRO A 97 0.45 27.11 10.36
C PRO A 97 -0.02 25.76 9.79
N CYS A 98 0.68 25.25 8.78
CA CYS A 98 0.28 24.00 8.11
C CYS A 98 0.64 22.72 8.88
N ALA A 99 1.65 22.72 9.75
CA ALA A 99 2.11 21.52 10.46
C ALA A 99 1.01 20.78 11.24
N PRO A 100 0.19 21.42 12.10
CA PRO A 100 -0.86 20.70 12.83
C PRO A 100 -1.95 20.15 11.90
N ILE A 101 -2.26 20.87 10.81
CA ILE A 101 -3.28 20.49 9.83
C ILE A 101 -2.81 19.26 9.07
N ILE A 102 -1.63 19.32 8.43
CA ILE A 102 -1.04 18.20 7.69
C ILE A 102 -0.82 17.00 8.62
N GLY A 103 -0.37 17.25 9.85
CA GLY A 103 -0.17 16.21 10.87
C GLY A 103 -1.45 15.43 11.15
N ARG A 104 -2.58 16.11 11.39
CA ARG A 104 -3.85 15.42 11.62
C ARG A 104 -4.28 14.60 10.41
N TYR A 105 -4.27 15.20 9.21
CA TYR A 105 -4.67 14.52 7.98
C TYR A 105 -3.78 13.32 7.66
N ALA A 106 -2.46 13.47 7.72
CA ALA A 106 -1.53 12.38 7.46
C ALA A 106 -1.71 11.24 8.47
N GLY A 107 -1.94 11.54 9.75
CA GLY A 107 -2.17 10.51 10.77
C GLY A 107 -3.47 9.73 10.54
N GLU A 108 -4.56 10.43 10.19
CA GLU A 108 -5.84 9.79 9.84
C GLU A 108 -5.71 8.90 8.61
N VAL A 109 -5.07 9.41 7.55
CA VAL A 109 -4.87 8.66 6.31
C VAL A 109 -3.95 7.45 6.53
N LEU A 110 -2.85 7.60 7.27
CA LEU A 110 -1.93 6.49 7.58
C LEU A 110 -2.64 5.37 8.35
N ARG A 111 -3.47 5.73 9.34
CA ARG A 111 -4.25 4.74 10.09
C ARG A 111 -5.32 4.07 9.24
N PHE A 112 -6.00 4.84 8.39
CA PHE A 112 -7.01 4.31 7.48
C PHE A 112 -6.40 3.35 6.45
N VAL A 113 -5.34 3.78 5.76
CA VAL A 113 -4.63 2.98 4.74
C VAL A 113 -3.96 1.77 5.38
N GLY A 114 -3.33 1.93 6.55
CA GLY A 114 -2.75 0.81 7.29
C GLY A 114 -3.80 -0.22 7.70
N GLY A 115 -5.00 0.22 8.12
CA GLY A 115 -6.12 -0.67 8.41
C GLY A 115 -6.61 -1.43 7.17
N ILE A 116 -6.80 -0.75 6.04
CA ILE A 116 -7.20 -1.37 4.77
C ILE A 116 -6.14 -2.37 4.29
N GLY A 117 -4.86 -2.00 4.36
CA GLY A 117 -3.76 -2.87 3.97
C GLY A 117 -3.69 -4.12 4.84
N LEU A 118 -3.87 -4.01 6.16
CA LEU A 118 -3.98 -5.17 7.04
C LEU A 118 -5.15 -6.08 6.65
N PHE A 119 -6.33 -5.52 6.39
CA PHE A 119 -7.49 -6.30 5.96
C PHE A 119 -7.20 -7.08 4.68
N PHE A 120 -6.59 -6.43 3.68
CA PHE A 120 -6.21 -7.09 2.44
C PHE A 120 -5.17 -8.19 2.68
N SER A 121 -4.15 -7.95 3.51
CA SER A 121 -3.17 -8.97 3.88
C SER A 121 -3.81 -10.18 4.57
N PHE A 122 -4.86 -10.00 5.40
CA PHE A 122 -5.63 -11.14 5.95
C PHE A 122 -6.35 -11.92 4.85
N THR A 123 -6.97 -11.24 3.89
CA THR A 123 -7.63 -11.92 2.76
C THR A 123 -6.63 -12.67 1.87
N GLU A 124 -5.41 -12.17 1.74
CA GLU A 124 -4.34 -12.82 0.99
C GLU A 124 -3.83 -14.09 1.67
N ILE A 125 -3.65 -14.07 3.00
CA ILE A 125 -3.34 -15.30 3.77
C ILE A 125 -4.43 -16.35 3.57
N LEU A 126 -5.70 -15.96 3.66
CA LEU A 126 -6.82 -16.87 3.43
C LEU A 126 -6.81 -17.42 1.99
N GLY A 127 -6.52 -16.58 1.00
CA GLY A 127 -6.40 -16.99 -0.40
C GLY A 127 -5.27 -18.00 -0.64
N VAL A 128 -4.10 -17.75 -0.06
CA VAL A 128 -2.95 -18.69 -0.12
C VAL A 128 -3.31 -20.00 0.60
N TRP A 129 -3.91 -19.94 1.78
CA TRP A 129 -4.33 -21.13 2.53
C TRP A 129 -5.39 -21.95 1.78
N LEU A 130 -6.42 -21.29 1.24
CA LEU A 130 -7.46 -21.94 0.42
C LEU A 130 -6.86 -22.58 -0.82
N THR A 131 -5.94 -21.90 -1.51
CA THR A 131 -5.33 -22.46 -2.71
C THR A 131 -4.38 -23.60 -2.38
N TYR A 132 -3.63 -23.50 -1.30
CA TYR A 132 -2.81 -24.60 -0.80
C TYR A 132 -3.68 -25.83 -0.49
N ARG A 133 -4.79 -25.65 0.25
CA ARG A 133 -5.75 -26.73 0.55
C ARG A 133 -6.40 -27.28 -0.71
N TYR A 134 -6.81 -26.42 -1.64
CA TYR A 134 -7.43 -26.83 -2.91
C TYR A 134 -6.48 -27.67 -3.77
N ARG A 135 -5.19 -27.31 -3.82
CA ARG A 135 -4.17 -28.09 -4.52
C ARG A 135 -3.87 -29.40 -3.78
N ASN A 136 -3.78 -29.38 -2.45
CA ASN A 136 -3.57 -30.57 -1.62
C ASN A 136 -4.77 -31.55 -1.68
N GLN A 137 -5.99 -31.04 -1.92
CA GLN A 137 -7.19 -31.86 -2.17
C GLN A 137 -7.32 -32.35 -3.61
N LYS A 138 -6.57 -31.77 -4.56
CA LYS A 138 -6.49 -32.26 -5.96
C LYS A 138 -5.51 -33.44 -6.13
N ASP A 139 -4.85 -33.88 -5.05
CA ASP A 139 -4.03 -35.09 -5.03
C ASP A 139 -4.75 -36.44 -4.70
N PRO A 140 -5.93 -36.79 -5.28
CA PRO A 140 -6.42 -38.18 -5.33
C PRO A 140 -6.18 -38.89 -6.67
N ARG A 141 -5.59 -38.22 -7.69
CA ARG A 141 -5.43 -38.77 -9.06
C ARG A 141 -3.99 -39.05 -9.51
N ALA A 142 -3.02 -39.03 -8.60
CA ALA A 142 -1.74 -39.71 -8.80
C ALA A 142 -1.75 -41.17 -8.31
N ASN A 143 -2.94 -41.79 -8.21
CA ASN A 143 -3.03 -43.25 -8.17
C ASN A 143 -3.30 -43.76 -9.60
N PRO A 144 -2.28 -44.20 -10.34
CA PRO A 144 -2.43 -44.79 -11.68
C PRO A 144 -3.21 -46.13 -11.67
N SER A 145 -3.64 -46.64 -10.51
CA SER A 145 -4.28 -47.95 -10.36
C SER A 145 -5.82 -47.96 -10.44
N ALA A 146 -6.49 -46.84 -10.77
CA ALA A 146 -7.95 -46.77 -10.85
C ALA A 146 -8.54 -46.87 -12.29
N PHE A 147 -7.69 -47.16 -13.28
CA PHE A 147 -8.12 -47.63 -14.60
C PHE A 147 -7.65 -49.06 -14.79
N LEU A 148 -8.29 -50.00 -14.08
CA LEU A 148 -8.37 -51.41 -14.48
C LEU A 148 -9.65 -51.57 -15.29
#